data_AF-A0AAN7Z3B1-F1
#
_entry.id   AF-A0AAN7Z3B1-F1
#
_cell.length_a   1.000
_cell.length_b   1.000
_cell.length_c   1.000
_cell.angle_alpha   90.00
_cell.angle_beta   90.00
_cell.angle_gamma   90.00
#
_symmetry.space_group_name_H-M   'P 1'
#
loop_
_entity.id
_entity.type
_entity.pdbx_description
1 polymer ?
#
loop_
_entity_poly.entity_id
_entity_poly.type
_entity_poly.pdbx_seq_one_letter_code
_entity_poly.pdbx_strand_id
1 'polypeptide(L)'
;MTATITNSNVRLLAALVDSNDEEESEYRFLVDEEHVKYVTVDPVVFPKNGRTFAPVLIPMLPPFPPGNWNEGHISKDPLTQHPAFSLVTHGDFLESEIPGPTGGSTISI
;
A
#
# COMPACT_ATOMS: atom_id res chain seq x y z
N MET A 1 -10.71 -0.30 24.74
CA MET A 1 -9.30 -0.70 24.60
C MET A 1 -9.01 -0.73 23.11
N THR A 2 -8.34 0.29 22.58
CA THR A 2 -7.94 0.30 21.16
C THR A 2 -6.71 -0.59 21.04
N ALA A 3 -6.85 -1.77 20.44
CA ALA A 3 -5.71 -2.63 20.17
C ALA A 3 -4.72 -1.86 19.29
N THR A 4 -3.50 -1.68 19.76
CA THR A 4 -2.39 -1.17 18.93
C THR A 4 -2.09 -2.22 17.87
N ILE A 5 -2.66 -2.05 16.68
CA ILE A 5 -2.31 -2.84 15.50
C ILE A 5 -0.84 -2.50 15.22
N THR A 6 0.04 -3.49 15.33
CA THR A 6 1.48 -3.32 15.05
C THR A 6 1.86 -4.25 13.92
N ASN A 7 2.74 -3.77 13.05
CA ASN A 7 3.23 -4.48 11.87
C ASN A 7 4.22 -5.58 12.27
N SER A 8 3.75 -6.62 12.97
CA SER A 8 4.61 -7.63 13.61
C SER A 8 5.24 -8.63 12.63
N ASN A 9 4.58 -8.90 11.50
CA ASN A 9 5.05 -9.83 10.47
C ASN A 9 5.39 -9.12 9.15
N VAL A 10 6.05 -7.96 9.24
CA VAL A 10 6.40 -7.15 8.07
C VAL A 10 7.91 -7.18 7.83
N ARG A 11 8.32 -7.49 6.61
CA ARG A 11 9.72 -7.45 6.17
C ARG A 11 9.86 -6.48 5.00
N LEU A 12 10.85 -5.59 5.09
CA LEU A 12 11.20 -4.72 3.96
C LEU A 12 11.95 -5.55 2.90
N LEU A 13 11.41 -5.59 1.68
CA LEU A 13 12.02 -6.26 0.54
C LEU A 13 12.85 -5.30 -0.32
N ALA A 14 12.33 -4.09 -0.55
CA ALA A 14 13.00 -3.07 -1.34
C ALA A 14 12.61 -1.67 -0.86
N ALA A 15 13.55 -0.74 -0.97
CA ALA A 15 13.34 0.68 -0.72
C ALA A 15 14.02 1.49 -1.81
N LEU A 16 13.24 2.31 -2.51
CA LEU A 16 13.69 3.31 -3.48
C LEU A 16 13.33 4.65 -2.87
N VAL A 17 14.32 5.33 -2.32
CA VAL A 17 14.10 6.61 -1.62
C VAL A 17 14.77 7.72 -2.40
N ASP A 18 14.07 8.84 -2.57
CA ASP A 18 14.70 10.03 -3.09
C ASP A 18 15.65 10.62 -2.03
N SER A 19 16.83 11.06 -2.44
CA SER A 19 17.83 11.60 -1.53
C SER A 19 17.53 13.05 -1.12
N ASN A 20 16.81 13.79 -1.97
CA ASN A 20 16.63 15.23 -1.83
C ASN A 20 15.30 15.63 -1.16
N ASP A 21 14.39 14.68 -0.93
CA ASP A 21 13.00 14.92 -0.49
C ASP A 21 12.19 15.72 -1.53
N GLU A 22 12.50 15.56 -2.81
CA GLU A 22 11.77 16.19 -3.91
C GLU A 22 10.69 15.26 -4.47
N GLU A 23 10.93 13.95 -4.41
CA GLU A 23 10.04 12.93 -4.98
C GLU A 23 9.54 11.94 -3.91
N GLU A 24 8.46 11.25 -4.23
CA GLU A 24 7.89 10.18 -3.41
C GLU A 24 8.91 9.03 -3.26
N SER A 25 8.91 8.40 -2.10
CA SER A 25 9.71 7.19 -1.87
C SER A 25 8.84 5.95 -2.03
N GLU A 26 9.37 4.93 -2.71
CA GLU A 26 8.69 3.67 -2.97
C GLU A 26 9.27 2.54 -2.13
N TYR A 27 8.41 1.74 -1.52
CA TYR A 27 8.77 0.62 -0.67
C TYR A 27 8.01 -0.63 -1.07
N ARG A 28 8.67 -1.78 -0.87
CA ARG A 28 8.06 -3.09 -1.01
C ARG A 28 8.17 -3.84 0.30
N PHE A 29 7.05 -4.28 0.82
CA PHE A 29 6.97 -5.01 2.06
C PHE A 29 6.40 -6.41 1.82
N LEU A 30 6.95 -7.41 2.51
CA LEU A 30 6.34 -8.73 2.64
C LEU A 30 5.61 -8.78 3.97
N VAL A 31 4.30 -9.00 3.91
CA VAL A 31 3.38 -9.06 5.05
C VAL A 31 2.92 -10.51 5.23
N ASP A 32 3.04 -11.01 6.46
CA ASP A 32 2.67 -12.39 6.85
C ASP A 32 3.35 -13.48 5.99
N GLU A 33 4.56 -13.18 5.49
CA GLU A 33 5.37 -14.05 4.62
C GLU A 33 4.71 -14.45 3.30
N GLU A 34 3.53 -13.92 2.99
CA GLU A 34 2.70 -14.34 1.87
C GLU A 34 2.39 -13.18 0.91
N HIS A 35 2.10 -11.99 1.44
CA HIS A 35 1.58 -10.88 0.66
C HIS A 35 2.63 -9.81 0.43
N VAL A 36 2.94 -9.51 -0.83
CA VAL A 36 3.77 -8.35 -1.17
C VAL A 36 2.89 -7.11 -1.28
N LYS A 37 3.23 -6.06 -0.54
CA LYS A 37 2.58 -4.75 -0.55
C LYS A 37 3.52 -3.70 -1.09
N TYR A 38 3.00 -2.85 -1.97
CA TYR A 38 3.69 -1.70 -2.55
C TYR A 38 3.23 -0.45 -1.82
N VAL A 39 4.17 0.32 -1.29
CA VAL A 39 3.85 1.51 -0.50
C VAL A 39 4.62 2.70 -1.02
N THR A 40 3.91 3.74 -1.43
CA THR A 40 4.49 5.05 -1.75
C THR A 40 4.39 5.96 -0.53
N VAL A 41 5.36 6.85 -0.36
CA VAL A 41 5.42 7.76 0.77
C VAL A 41 5.76 9.15 0.27
N ASP A 42 4.96 10.14 0.67
CA ASP A 42 5.22 11.54 0.39
C ASP A 42 6.62 11.99 0.89
N PRO A 43 7.23 12.98 0.24
CA PRO A 43 8.47 13.57 0.70
C PRO A 43 8.32 14.13 2.13
N VAL A 44 9.41 14.13 2.89
CA VAL A 44 9.49 14.70 4.26
C VAL A 44 8.65 13.95 5.32
N VAL A 45 7.89 12.91 4.98
CA VAL A 45 7.14 12.10 5.95
C VAL A 45 8.07 11.37 6.92
N PHE A 46 9.13 10.76 6.40
CA PHE A 46 10.14 10.06 7.19
C PHE A 46 11.48 10.80 7.17
N PRO A 47 12.24 10.79 8.28
CA PRO A 47 13.55 11.42 8.35
C PRO A 47 14.55 10.70 7.45
N LYS A 48 15.42 11.47 6.77
CA LYS A 48 16.44 10.94 5.83
C LYS A 48 17.29 9.80 6.40
N ASN A 49 17.60 9.86 7.69
CA ASN A 49 18.45 8.88 8.37
C ASN A 49 17.75 7.56 8.72
N GLY A 50 16.41 7.51 8.66
CA GLY A 50 15.61 6.36 9.09
C GLY A 50 14.85 5.64 7.98
N ARG A 51 14.87 6.19 6.75
CA ARG A 51 13.99 5.74 5.67
C ARG A 51 14.47 4.49 4.92
N THR A 52 15.75 4.11 4.97
CA THR A 52 16.28 2.96 4.21
C THR A 52 16.61 1.73 5.07
N PHE A 53 16.64 1.90 6.39
CA PHE A 53 17.04 0.83 7.30
C PHE A 53 15.81 0.21 7.96
N ALA A 54 15.44 -1.00 7.54
CA ALA A 54 14.21 -1.68 7.95
C ALA A 54 13.96 -1.69 9.49
N PRO A 55 14.96 -1.92 10.36
CA PRO A 55 14.75 -1.89 11.81
C PRO A 55 14.34 -0.51 12.36
N VAL A 56 14.66 0.58 11.66
CA VAL A 56 14.23 1.94 12.03
C VAL A 56 12.93 2.30 11.29
N LEU A 57 12.78 1.90 10.03
CA LEU A 57 11.61 2.20 9.22
C LEU A 57 10.34 1.48 9.72
N ILE A 58 10.40 0.17 9.95
CA ILE A 58 9.22 -0.65 10.27
C ILE A 58 8.46 -0.14 11.51
N PRO A 59 9.13 0.23 12.63
CA PRO A 59 8.45 0.82 13.79
C PRO A 59 7.82 2.19 13.54
N MET A 60 8.29 2.93 12.52
CA MET A 60 7.77 4.25 12.16
C MET A 60 6.59 4.19 11.20
N LEU A 61 6.35 3.04 10.56
CA LEU A 61 5.23 2.85 9.66
C LEU A 61 3.91 2.89 10.44
N PRO A 62 2.88 3.54 9.88
CA PRO A 62 1.53 3.40 10.40
C PRO A 62 1.09 1.93 10.34
N PRO A 63 0.11 1.52 11.17
CA PRO A 63 -0.47 0.19 11.08
C PRO A 63 -1.00 -0.07 9.67
N PHE A 64 -0.66 -1.23 9.12
CA PHE A 64 -1.11 -1.61 7.79
C PHE A 64 -2.64 -1.84 7.84
N PRO A 65 -3.41 -1.26 6.91
CA PRO A 65 -4.86 -1.43 6.92
C PRO A 65 -5.24 -2.89 6.69
N PRO A 66 -6.36 -3.35 7.29
CA PRO A 66 -6.84 -4.71 7.07
C PRO A 66 -7.39 -4.87 5.64
N GLY A 67 -7.40 -6.12 5.15
CA GLY A 67 -8.00 -6.48 3.87
C GLY A 67 -7.01 -6.69 2.73
N ASN A 68 -7.53 -6.95 1.54
CA ASN A 68 -6.75 -7.33 0.36
C ASN A 68 -6.40 -6.12 -0.51
N TRP A 69 -5.53 -5.25 0.00
CA TRP A 69 -4.95 -4.15 -0.77
C TRP A 69 -3.56 -4.54 -1.27
N ASN A 70 -3.13 -4.02 -2.42
CA ASN A 70 -1.79 -4.28 -2.95
C ASN A 70 -0.92 -3.03 -2.93
N GLU A 71 -1.54 -1.87 -3.09
CA GLU A 71 -0.88 -0.57 -3.13
C GLU A 71 -1.44 0.33 -2.02
N GLY A 72 -0.55 1.04 -1.35
CA GLY A 72 -0.90 2.03 -0.34
C GLY A 72 -0.04 3.27 -0.46
N HIS A 73 -0.61 4.42 -0.15
CA HIS A 73 0.11 5.68 -0.10
C HIS A 73 0.08 6.22 1.34
N ILE A 74 1.26 6.56 1.86
CA ILE A 74 1.44 7.17 3.18
C ILE A 74 1.76 8.65 3.00
N SER A 75 0.94 9.49 3.62
CA SER A 75 1.18 10.92 3.69
C SER A 75 1.18 11.38 5.16
N LYS A 76 1.53 12.63 5.38
CA LYS A 76 1.48 13.23 6.71
C LYS A 76 0.05 13.68 7.01
N ASP A 77 -0.54 13.11 8.05
CA ASP A 77 -1.88 13.53 8.47
C ASP A 77 -1.85 15.00 8.94
N PRO A 78 -2.71 15.89 8.41
CA PRO A 78 -2.62 17.32 8.67
C PRO A 78 -2.94 17.68 10.13
N LEU A 79 -3.72 16.86 10.84
CA LEU A 79 -4.18 17.12 12.19
C LEU A 79 -3.17 16.62 13.24
N THR A 80 -2.68 15.40 13.06
CA THR A 80 -1.78 14.72 14.00
C THR A 80 -0.31 14.90 13.67
N GLN A 81 0.00 15.35 12.45
CA GLN A 81 1.36 15.46 11.91
C GLN A 81 2.12 14.12 11.90
N HIS A 82 1.40 13.00 12.01
CA HIS A 82 1.97 11.66 11.99
C HIS A 82 1.78 10.99 10.62
N PRO A 83 2.66 10.05 10.24
CA PRO A 83 2.48 9.25 9.03
C PRO A 83 1.16 8.44 9.10
N ALA A 84 0.34 8.51 8.06
CA ALA A 84 -0.89 7.74 7.96
C ALA A 84 -1.14 7.30 6.52
N PHE A 85 -1.81 6.16 6.34
CA PHE A 85 -2.29 5.74 5.03
C PHE A 85 -3.40 6.69 4.57
N SER A 86 -3.16 7.46 3.51
CA SER A 86 -4.18 8.33 2.90
C SER A 86 -4.92 7.66 1.74
N LEU A 87 -4.31 6.67 1.10
CA LEU A 87 -4.93 5.90 0.02
C LEU A 87 -4.52 4.43 0.12
N VAL A 88 -5.45 3.54 -0.19
CA VAL A 88 -5.16 2.14 -0.49
C VAL A 88 -5.95 1.69 -1.70
N THR A 89 -5.31 0.95 -2.59
CA THR A 89 -5.95 0.34 -3.75
C THR A 89 -6.20 -1.12 -3.44
N HIS A 90 -7.47 -1.49 -3.41
CA HIS A 90 -7.87 -2.88 -3.29
C HIS A 90 -7.62 -3.58 -4.62
N GLY A 91 -7.06 -4.79 -4.53
CA GLY A 91 -6.99 -5.71 -5.67
C GLY A 91 -8.37 -6.29 -5.96
N ASP A 92 -9.36 -5.44 -6.23
CA ASP A 92 -10.60 -5.86 -6.88
C ASP A 92 -10.22 -6.02 -8.36
N PHE A 93 -9.62 -7.17 -8.67
CA PHE A 93 -9.52 -7.58 -10.05
C PHE A 93 -10.97 -7.68 -10.50
N LEU A 94 -11.40 -6.69 -11.28
CA LEU A 94 -12.69 -6.71 -11.95
C LEU A 94 -12.78 -8.10 -12.59
N GLU A 95 -13.61 -8.99 -12.03
CA GLU A 95 -14.40 -9.88 -12.85
C GLU A 95 -15.20 -8.92 -13.73
N SER A 96 -14.57 -8.50 -14.83
CA SER A 96 -15.26 -7.89 -15.94
C SER A 96 -16.33 -8.90 -16.28
N GLU A 97 -17.56 -8.60 -15.87
CA GLU A 97 -18.73 -9.20 -16.47
C GLU A 97 -18.50 -9.08 -17.98
N ILE A 98 -18.16 -10.19 -18.62
CA ILE A 98 -18.30 -10.30 -20.06
C ILE A 98 -19.82 -10.42 -20.22
N PRO A 99 -20.57 -9.38 -20.65
CA PRO A 99 -21.91 -9.64 -21.11
C PRO A 99 -21.75 -10.58 -22.30
N GLY A 100 -22.10 -11.86 -22.11
CA GLY A 100 -22.26 -12.78 -23.22
C GLY A 100 -23.17 -12.11 -24.25
N PRO A 101 -22.91 -12.27 -25.56
CA PRO A 101 -23.72 -11.62 -26.58
C PRO A 101 -25.18 -12.06 -26.39
N THR A 102 -26.02 -11.13 -25.93
CA THR A 102 -27.45 -11.31 -25.84
C THR A 102 -28.00 -11.46 -27.25
N GLY A 103 -28.90 -12.43 -27.40
CA GLY A 103 -29.24 -13.07 -28.67
C GLY A 103 -29.77 -12.17 -29.78
N GLY A 104 -29.61 -12.66 -31.01
CA GLY A 104 -30.28 -12.15 -32.20
C GLY A 104 -30.33 -13.20 -33.32
N SER A 105 -31.54 -13.71 -33.56
CA SER A 105 -32.03 -14.44 -34.74
C SER A 105 -31.77 -15.95 -34.86
N THR A 106 -32.78 -16.71 -34.45
CA THR A 106 -33.24 -17.93 -35.14
C THR A 106 -33.46 -17.60 -36.62
N ILE A 107 -32.72 -18.28 -37.51
CA ILE A 107 -33.16 -18.50 -38.88
C ILE A 107 -33.79 -19.90 -38.90
N SER A 108 -35.09 -19.91 -39.17
CA SER A 108 -35.84 -21.11 -39.50
C SER A 108 -35.31 -21.70 -40.82
N ILE A 109 -35.08 -23.00 -40.84
CA ILE A 109 -35.04 -23.83 -42.06
C ILE A 109 -36.16 -24.84 -42.03
#